data_AF-A0A0N4UCA5-F1
#
_entry.id   AF-A0A0N4UCA5-F1
#
_cell.length_a   1.000
_cell.length_b   1.000
_cell.length_c   1.000
_cell.angle_alpha   90.00
_cell.angle_beta   90.00
_cell.angle_gamma   90.00
#
_symmetry.space_group_name_H-M   'P 1'
#
loop_
_entity.id
_entity.type
_entity.pdbx_description
1 polymer ?
#
loop_
_entity_poly.entity_id
_entity_poly.type
_entity_poly.pdbx_seq_one_letter_code
_entity_poly.pdbx_strand_id
1 'polypeptide(L)'
;IFYIFEFSISDFLFSYAEDKVCELTRDNTQHLFNGIWKLERLTVDNVVCLPLPVLRIPREKPLPENKPLTKWQQYAQQKGIRQRKRDKKFFDKDTKEWRPRYGYKRSRVEKEKDWLIEIPEGKDPMVDYFAEREKDKQERRSKNELQRLRNIKRSRRFSDEVIGNKPLGITVEFNDRDKHQLLNQLDRAKRATASFGKYQPNLKSEKQQNKNYTTHKVCEILLIIY
;
A
#
# COMPACT_ATOMS: atom_id res chain seq x y z
N ILE A 1 61.51 -10.90 -52.63
CA ILE A 1 60.34 -10.22 -52.04
C ILE A 1 59.18 -10.47 -52.98
N PHE A 2 58.33 -11.47 -52.71
CA PHE A 2 56.96 -11.52 -53.23
C PHE A 2 56.22 -12.56 -52.37
N TYR A 3 55.83 -12.12 -51.18
CA TYR A 3 54.74 -12.76 -50.45
C TYR A 3 53.47 -12.41 -51.23
N ILE A 4 53.11 -13.22 -52.21
CA ILE A 4 51.78 -13.15 -52.80
C ILE A 4 50.87 -13.86 -51.79
N PHE A 5 50.25 -13.04 -50.95
CA PHE A 5 49.16 -13.42 -50.06
C PHE A 5 48.18 -14.30 -50.86
N GLU A 6 48.08 -15.58 -50.52
CA GLU A 6 46.94 -16.39 -50.92
C GLU A 6 45.71 -15.80 -50.23
N PHE A 7 45.04 -14.87 -50.91
CA PHE A 7 43.72 -14.43 -50.50
C PHE A 7 42.81 -15.64 -50.69
N SER A 8 42.46 -16.28 -49.58
CA SER A 8 41.73 -17.53 -49.59
C SER A 8 40.32 -17.30 -50.15
N ILE A 9 39.77 -18.30 -50.86
CA ILE A 9 38.39 -18.26 -51.36
C ILE A 9 37.38 -18.02 -50.21
N SER A 10 37.73 -18.41 -48.98
CA SER A 10 36.95 -18.13 -47.77
C SER A 10 36.86 -16.65 -47.42
N ASP A 11 37.93 -15.87 -47.60
CA ASP A 11 37.90 -14.42 -47.32
C ASP A 11 36.99 -13.69 -48.33
N PHE A 12 37.02 -14.12 -49.60
CA PHE A 12 36.14 -13.58 -50.65
C PHE A 12 34.66 -13.96 -50.43
N LEU A 13 34.38 -15.21 -50.03
CA LEU A 13 33.02 -15.63 -49.69
C LEU A 13 32.49 -14.90 -48.45
N PHE A 14 33.36 -14.63 -47.48
CA PHE A 14 33.00 -13.87 -46.27
C PHE A 14 32.73 -12.40 -46.61
N SER A 15 33.59 -11.74 -47.40
CA SER A 15 33.35 -10.35 -47.83
C SER A 15 32.09 -10.21 -48.69
N TYR A 16 31.85 -11.16 -49.61
CA TYR A 16 30.62 -11.16 -50.41
C TYR A 16 29.36 -11.35 -49.54
N ALA A 17 29.45 -12.18 -48.51
CA ALA A 17 28.36 -12.36 -47.55
C ALA A 17 28.11 -11.08 -46.74
N GLU A 18 29.16 -10.38 -46.29
CA GLU A 18 29.05 -9.11 -45.57
C GLU A 18 28.43 -8.00 -46.45
N ASP A 19 28.92 -7.82 -47.68
CA ASP A 19 28.40 -6.83 -48.62
C ASP A 19 26.91 -7.02 -48.89
N LYS A 20 26.49 -8.28 -49.09
CA LYS A 20 25.08 -8.63 -49.32
C LYS A 20 24.20 -8.37 -48.10
N VAL A 21 24.71 -8.63 -46.89
CA VAL A 21 23.99 -8.31 -45.64
C VAL A 21 23.87 -6.79 -45.50
N CYS A 22 24.94 -6.04 -45.75
CA CYS A 22 24.93 -4.59 -45.73
C CYS A 22 23.94 -3.98 -46.74
N GLU A 23 23.89 -4.51 -47.97
CA GLU A 23 22.94 -4.08 -48.99
C GLU A 23 21.49 -4.34 -48.54
N LEU A 24 21.20 -5.54 -48.04
CA LEU A 24 19.87 -5.90 -47.54
C LEU A 24 19.45 -5.04 -46.34
N THR A 25 20.37 -4.77 -45.41
CA THR A 25 20.13 -3.88 -44.27
C THR A 25 19.88 -2.44 -44.73
N ARG A 26 20.65 -1.93 -45.70
CA ARG A 26 20.45 -0.60 -46.29
C ARG A 26 19.08 -0.48 -46.94
N ASP A 27 18.68 -1.47 -47.75
CA ASP A 27 17.39 -1.46 -48.42
C ASP A 27 16.23 -1.55 -47.43
N ASN A 28 16.33 -2.42 -46.42
CA ASN A 28 15.31 -2.55 -45.37
C ASN A 28 15.17 -1.27 -44.53
N THR A 29 16.29 -0.65 -44.15
CA THR A 29 16.27 0.62 -43.38
C THR A 29 15.71 1.76 -44.23
N GLN A 30 16.06 1.84 -45.51
CA GLN A 30 15.48 2.81 -46.44
C GLN A 30 13.95 2.61 -46.54
N HIS A 31 13.49 1.36 -46.65
CA HIS A 31 12.06 1.05 -46.70
C HIS A 31 11.32 1.48 -45.42
N LEU A 32 11.93 1.23 -44.26
CA LEU A 32 11.42 1.66 -42.96
C LEU A 32 11.26 3.18 -42.89
N PHE A 33 12.32 3.92 -43.22
CA PHE A 33 12.25 5.38 -43.20
C PHE A 33 11.23 5.91 -44.20
N ASN A 34 11.21 5.40 -45.43
CA ASN A 34 10.20 5.76 -46.42
C ASN A 34 8.77 5.56 -45.89
N GLY A 35 8.54 4.52 -45.08
CA GLY A 35 7.27 4.30 -44.37
C GLY A 35 6.99 5.36 -43.31
N ILE A 36 7.96 5.67 -42.44
CA ILE A 36 7.84 6.70 -41.40
C ILE A 36 7.55 8.08 -42.00
N TRP A 37 8.22 8.44 -43.10
CA TRP A 37 8.06 9.74 -43.75
C TRP A 37 6.72 9.91 -44.49
N LYS A 38 5.97 8.83 -44.74
CA LYS A 38 4.59 8.89 -45.27
C LYS A 38 3.54 9.19 -44.20
N LEU A 39 3.86 9.03 -42.91
CA LEU A 39 2.92 9.25 -41.82
C LEU A 39 2.60 10.75 -41.65
N GLU A 40 1.40 11.05 -41.16
CA GLU A 40 0.98 12.43 -40.86
C GLU A 40 1.92 13.07 -39.83
N ARG A 41 2.33 14.31 -40.10
CA ARG A 41 3.27 15.05 -39.26
C ARG A 41 2.74 16.44 -38.94
N LEU A 42 2.97 16.87 -37.71
CA LEU A 42 2.79 18.26 -37.29
C LEU A 42 4.18 18.89 -37.22
N THR A 43 4.43 19.94 -38.00
CA THR A 43 5.68 20.70 -37.91
C THR A 43 5.47 21.90 -36.99
N VAL A 44 6.17 21.96 -35.87
CA VAL A 44 6.21 23.14 -34.97
C VAL A 44 7.67 23.56 -34.86
N ASP A 45 7.98 24.82 -35.19
CA ASP A 45 9.32 25.42 -35.05
C ASP A 45 10.47 24.53 -35.58
N ASN A 46 10.27 23.95 -36.77
CA ASN A 46 11.21 23.06 -37.48
C ASN A 46 11.41 21.66 -36.87
N VAL A 47 10.65 21.30 -35.84
CA VAL A 47 10.63 19.94 -35.28
C VAL A 47 9.41 19.17 -35.83
N VAL A 48 9.65 17.93 -36.26
CA VAL A 48 8.60 17.00 -36.70
C VAL A 48 7.98 16.35 -35.46
N CYS A 49 6.75 16.72 -35.12
CA CYS A 49 5.97 16.14 -34.04
C CYS A 49 4.94 15.14 -34.58
N LEU A 50 4.81 14.01 -33.88
CA LEU A 50 3.73 13.04 -34.13
C LEU A 50 2.40 13.62 -33.64
N PRO A 51 1.27 13.33 -34.31
CA PRO A 51 -0.05 13.72 -33.83
C PRO A 51 -0.35 13.06 -32.47
N LEU A 52 -1.21 13.71 -31.68
CA LEU A 52 -1.66 13.15 -30.40
C LEU A 52 -2.36 11.81 -30.65
N PRO A 53 -2.03 10.75 -29.89
CA PRO A 53 -2.65 9.44 -30.08
C PRO A 53 -4.16 9.52 -29.79
N VAL A 54 -4.98 9.18 -30.79
CA VAL A 54 -6.45 9.14 -30.67
C VAL A 54 -6.92 7.82 -30.05
N LEU A 55 -6.12 6.76 -30.18
CA LEU A 55 -6.47 5.42 -29.72
C LEU A 55 -6.56 5.37 -28.19
N ARG A 56 -7.77 5.08 -27.69
CA ARG A 56 -7.98 4.77 -26.27
C ARG A 56 -7.49 3.36 -25.99
N ILE A 57 -6.23 3.25 -25.59
CA ILE A 57 -5.64 1.99 -25.13
C ILE A 57 -6.32 1.60 -23.80
N PRO A 58 -6.63 0.31 -23.57
CA PRO A 58 -7.10 -0.14 -22.26
C PRO A 58 -6.11 0.25 -21.18
N ARG A 59 -6.63 0.68 -20.03
CA ARG A 59 -5.79 1.09 -18.90
C ARG A 59 -5.03 -0.13 -18.36
N GLU A 60 -3.70 -0.04 -18.35
CA GLU A 60 -2.80 -1.10 -17.87
C GLU A 60 -3.11 -1.55 -16.42
N LYS A 61 -3.42 -0.58 -15.55
CA LYS A 61 -3.68 -0.84 -14.13
C LYS A 61 -5.16 -0.71 -13.82
N PRO A 62 -5.73 -1.53 -12.93
CA PRO A 62 -7.08 -1.32 -12.46
C PRO A 62 -7.24 0.08 -11.81
N LEU A 63 -8.47 0.56 -11.76
CA LEU A 63 -8.79 1.74 -10.96
C LEU A 63 -8.49 1.43 -9.49
N PRO A 64 -7.92 2.38 -8.72
CA PRO A 64 -7.73 2.18 -7.30
C PRO A 64 -9.09 1.90 -6.66
N GLU A 65 -9.19 0.81 -5.91
CA GLU A 65 -10.41 0.50 -5.18
C GLU A 65 -10.73 1.61 -4.18
N ASN A 66 -12.03 1.87 -3.98
CA ASN A 66 -12.47 2.80 -2.97
C ASN A 66 -11.97 2.35 -1.60
N LYS A 67 -11.42 3.28 -0.83
CA LYS A 67 -10.91 2.98 0.51
C LYS A 67 -12.00 2.29 1.33
N PRO A 68 -11.72 1.14 1.96
CA PRO A 68 -12.71 0.44 2.76
C PRO A 68 -13.19 1.36 3.89
N LEU A 69 -14.50 1.42 4.08
CA LEU A 69 -15.13 2.26 5.10
C LEU A 69 -14.65 1.85 6.50
N THR A 70 -14.37 2.85 7.35
CA THR A 70 -14.14 2.60 8.77
C THR A 70 -15.40 2.07 9.45
N LYS A 71 -15.27 1.35 10.58
CA LYS A 71 -16.44 0.82 11.32
C LYS A 71 -17.45 1.92 11.69
N TRP A 72 -16.95 3.12 12.02
CA TRP A 72 -17.82 4.26 12.31
C TRP A 72 -18.49 4.83 11.06
N GLN A 73 -17.82 4.85 9.91
CA GLN A 73 -18.44 5.28 8.66
C GLN A 73 -19.51 4.29 8.19
N GLN A 74 -19.26 2.99 8.34
CA GLN A 74 -20.28 1.96 8.08
C GLN A 74 -21.51 2.17 8.97
N TYR A 75 -21.28 2.38 10.28
CA TYR A 75 -22.35 2.68 11.23
C TYR A 75 -23.08 3.99 10.89
N ALA A 76 -22.34 5.05 10.55
CA ALA A 76 -22.90 6.34 10.18
C ALA A 76 -23.73 6.25 8.89
N GLN A 77 -23.28 5.48 7.91
CA GLN A 77 -24.02 5.20 6.68
C GLN A 77 -25.30 4.43 6.98
N GLN A 78 -25.22 3.35 7.77
CA GLN A 78 -26.37 2.54 8.18
C GLN A 78 -27.40 3.35 8.98
N LYS A 79 -26.94 4.27 9.83
CA LYS A 79 -27.81 5.16 10.63
C LYS A 79 -28.21 6.44 9.91
N GLY A 80 -27.74 6.69 8.68
CA GLY A 80 -28.00 7.93 7.96
C GLY A 80 -27.43 9.19 8.62
N ILE A 81 -26.40 9.05 9.46
CA ILE A 81 -25.75 10.17 10.16
C ILE A 81 -24.97 11.00 9.15
N ARG A 82 -25.54 12.15 8.76
CA ARG A 82 -24.89 13.12 7.87
C ARG A 82 -23.93 14.02 8.66
N GLN A 83 -22.67 14.10 8.21
CA GLN A 83 -21.69 15.00 8.78
C GLN A 83 -22.07 16.46 8.43
N ARG A 84 -22.36 17.28 9.46
CA ARG A 84 -22.59 18.72 9.29
C ARG A 84 -21.38 19.49 9.79
N LYS A 85 -20.96 20.51 9.04
CA LYS A 85 -19.94 21.45 9.48
C LYS A 85 -20.46 22.24 10.68
N ARG A 86 -19.67 22.29 11.76
CA ARG A 86 -19.97 23.08 12.96
C ARG A 86 -18.96 24.21 13.10
N ASP A 87 -19.38 25.30 13.73
CA ASP A 87 -18.51 26.46 13.95
C ASP A 87 -17.31 26.13 14.84
N LYS A 88 -16.18 26.74 14.49
CA LYS A 88 -14.89 26.57 15.19
C LYS A 88 -14.93 27.15 16.60
N LYS A 89 -15.67 28.26 16.79
CA LYS A 89 -15.88 28.88 18.10
C LYS A 89 -17.30 28.60 18.59
N PHE A 90 -17.47 28.48 19.90
CA PHE A 90 -18.76 28.43 20.58
C PHE A 90 -18.79 29.56 21.59
N PHE A 91 -19.96 30.17 21.75
CA PHE A 91 -20.17 31.21 22.75
C PHE A 91 -20.37 30.56 24.12
N ASP A 92 -19.55 30.96 25.10
CA ASP A 92 -19.65 30.51 26.48
C ASP A 92 -20.49 31.52 27.27
N LYS A 93 -21.65 31.08 27.78
CA LYS A 93 -22.65 31.99 28.41
C LYS A 93 -22.13 32.59 29.71
N ASP A 94 -21.30 31.85 30.45
CA ASP A 94 -20.82 32.26 31.79
C ASP A 94 -19.81 33.40 31.67
N THR A 95 -18.90 33.31 30.71
CA THR A 95 -17.82 34.29 30.49
C THR A 95 -18.16 35.32 29.41
N LYS A 96 -19.26 35.13 28.68
CA LYS A 96 -19.70 35.98 27.56
C LYS A 96 -18.65 36.13 26.45
N GLU A 97 -17.84 35.10 26.22
CA GLU A 97 -16.75 35.10 25.24
C GLU A 97 -16.91 34.01 24.18
N TRP A 98 -16.42 34.29 22.97
CA TRP A 98 -16.31 33.29 21.90
C TRP A 98 -15.06 32.43 22.06
N ARG A 99 -15.24 31.17 22.46
CA ARG A 99 -14.15 30.24 22.77
C ARG A 99 -14.02 29.12 21.73
N PRO A 100 -12.82 28.60 21.48
CA PRO A 100 -12.65 27.51 20.53
C PRO A 100 -13.34 26.22 21.01
N ARG A 101 -13.96 25.49 20.09
CA ARG A 101 -14.67 24.23 20.38
C ARG A 101 -13.74 23.09 20.77
N TYR A 102 -12.45 23.14 20.45
CA TYR A 102 -11.49 22.10 20.82
C TYR A 102 -10.08 22.69 20.93
N GLY A 103 -9.14 21.92 21.48
CA GLY A 103 -7.72 22.28 21.57
C GLY A 103 -7.31 22.89 22.91
N TYR A 104 -6.07 23.37 22.95
CA TYR A 104 -5.38 23.81 24.18
C TYR A 104 -6.13 24.90 24.95
N LYS A 105 -6.60 25.96 24.25
CA LYS A 105 -7.34 27.07 24.89
C LYS A 105 -8.65 26.61 25.55
N ARG A 106 -9.34 25.60 24.98
CA ARG A 106 -10.53 25.00 25.61
C ARG A 106 -10.15 24.19 26.85
N SER A 107 -9.09 23.39 26.79
CA SER A 107 -8.65 22.57 27.92
C SER A 107 -8.20 23.40 29.12
N ARG A 108 -7.59 24.58 28.91
CA ARG A 108 -7.19 25.48 30.00
C ARG A 108 -8.41 26.00 30.75
N VAL A 109 -9.41 26.50 30.01
CA VAL A 109 -10.68 26.97 30.57
C VAL A 109 -11.42 25.86 31.30
N GLU A 110 -11.48 24.65 30.73
CA GLU A 110 -12.13 23.51 31.39
C GLU A 110 -11.43 23.14 32.70
N LYS A 111 -10.10 23.25 32.79
CA LYS A 111 -9.38 23.09 34.07
C LYS A 111 -9.67 24.22 35.06
N GLU A 112 -9.76 25.45 34.58
CA GLU A 112 -10.12 26.62 35.41
C GLU A 112 -11.57 26.54 35.91
N LYS A 113 -12.48 25.91 35.14
CA LYS A 113 -13.89 25.71 35.51
C LYS A 113 -14.09 24.48 36.41
N ASP A 114 -13.37 23.40 36.15
CA ASP A 114 -13.50 22.11 36.85
C ASP A 114 -12.59 22.04 38.10
N TRP A 115 -12.50 23.13 38.87
CA TRP A 115 -11.67 23.21 40.09
C TRP A 115 -12.30 22.49 41.29
N LEU A 116 -13.61 22.20 41.24
CA LEU A 116 -14.37 21.49 42.27
C LEU A 116 -15.08 20.28 41.66
N ILE A 117 -14.95 19.12 42.30
CA ILE A 117 -15.71 17.91 41.98
C ILE A 117 -16.57 17.60 43.19
N GLU A 118 -17.88 17.73 43.03
CA GLU A 118 -18.86 17.30 44.05
C GLU A 118 -18.85 15.78 44.15
N ILE A 119 -18.57 15.26 45.34
CA ILE A 119 -18.54 13.82 45.61
C ILE A 119 -19.98 13.38 45.96
N PRO A 120 -20.58 12.43 45.22
CA PRO A 120 -21.91 11.90 45.55
C PRO A 120 -21.93 11.22 46.93
N GLU A 121 -23.06 11.31 47.63
CA GLU A 121 -23.26 10.65 48.92
C GLU A 121 -23.05 9.13 48.78
N GLY A 122 -22.26 8.55 49.68
CA GLY A 122 -21.96 7.11 49.71
C GLY A 122 -20.68 6.67 48.96
N LYS A 123 -19.91 7.59 48.37
CA LYS A 123 -18.55 7.28 47.91
C LYS A 123 -17.49 7.57 48.97
N ASP A 124 -16.35 6.88 48.88
CA ASP A 124 -15.22 7.03 49.80
C ASP A 124 -14.56 8.42 49.66
N PRO A 125 -14.53 9.26 50.72
CA PRO A 125 -13.86 10.56 50.70
C PRO A 125 -12.34 10.47 50.56
N MET A 126 -11.73 9.30 50.82
CA MET A 126 -10.27 9.13 50.81
C MET A 126 -9.70 8.96 49.39
N VAL A 127 -10.54 8.69 48.39
CA VAL A 127 -10.10 8.49 47.00
C VAL A 127 -9.95 9.82 46.27
N ASP A 128 -8.82 10.00 45.56
CA ASP A 128 -8.61 11.15 44.69
C ASP A 128 -9.44 11.02 43.38
N TYR A 129 -10.56 11.74 43.34
CA TYR A 129 -11.46 11.79 42.19
C TYR A 129 -10.85 12.50 40.97
N PHE A 130 -9.87 13.38 41.14
CA PHE A 130 -9.17 14.00 40.01
C PHE A 130 -8.29 12.96 39.30
N ALA A 131 -7.55 12.16 40.06
CA ALA A 131 -6.75 11.06 39.53
C ALA A 131 -7.62 10.00 38.83
N GLU A 132 -8.78 9.65 39.40
CA GLU A 132 -9.71 8.70 38.77
C GLU A 132 -10.25 9.23 37.43
N ARG A 133 -10.62 10.51 37.37
CA ARG A 133 -11.06 11.17 36.13
C ARG A 133 -9.95 11.20 35.07
N GLU A 134 -8.71 11.42 35.48
CA GLU A 134 -7.56 11.36 34.58
C GLU A 134 -7.33 9.94 34.03
N LYS A 135 -7.42 8.92 34.90
CA LYS A 135 -7.35 7.51 34.50
C LYS A 135 -8.46 7.14 33.51
N ASP A 136 -9.72 7.50 33.79
CA ASP A 136 -10.84 7.27 32.86
C ASP A 136 -10.58 7.97 31.50
N LYS A 137 -10.10 9.22 31.52
CA LYS A 137 -9.73 9.92 30.29
C LYS A 137 -8.62 9.19 29.54
N GLN A 138 -7.63 8.67 30.25
CA GLN A 138 -6.54 7.89 29.65
C GLN A 138 -7.06 6.59 29.05
N GLU A 139 -7.93 5.87 29.74
CA GLU A 139 -8.54 4.63 29.23
C GLU A 139 -9.37 4.89 27.97
N ARG A 140 -10.20 5.94 27.96
CA ARG A 140 -10.95 6.35 26.76
C ARG A 140 -10.04 6.69 25.59
N ARG A 141 -8.93 7.40 25.83
CA ARG A 141 -7.91 7.67 24.81
C ARG A 141 -7.28 6.37 24.28
N SER A 142 -6.87 5.47 25.17
CA SER A 142 -6.28 4.18 24.82
C SER A 142 -7.25 3.31 24.01
N LYS A 143 -8.54 3.25 24.39
CA LYS A 143 -9.60 2.54 23.66
C LYS A 143 -9.79 3.11 22.25
N ASN A 144 -9.76 4.44 22.11
CA ASN A 144 -9.85 5.10 20.80
C ASN A 144 -8.64 4.77 19.92
N GLU A 145 -7.42 4.77 20.48
CA GLU A 145 -6.21 4.41 19.73
C GLU A 145 -6.20 2.93 19.31
N LEU A 146 -6.64 2.02 20.18
CA LEU A 146 -6.82 0.61 19.84
C LEU A 146 -7.84 0.43 18.69
N GLN A 147 -8.95 1.18 18.70
CA GLN A 147 -9.91 1.16 17.61
C GLN A 147 -9.32 1.72 16.31
N ARG A 148 -8.54 2.79 16.38
CA ARG A 148 -7.81 3.36 15.24
C ARG A 148 -6.85 2.34 14.63
N LEU A 149 -6.04 1.66 15.45
CA LEU A 149 -5.13 0.60 14.99
C LEU A 149 -5.88 -0.58 14.36
N ARG A 150 -7.03 -0.98 14.90
CA ARG A 150 -7.90 -2.01 14.30
C ARG A 150 -8.46 -1.57 12.94
N ASN A 151 -8.85 -0.30 12.80
CA ASN A 151 -9.32 0.25 11.52
C ASN A 151 -8.18 0.32 10.49
N ILE A 152 -6.98 0.75 10.88
CA ILE A 152 -5.79 0.76 10.02
C ILE A 152 -5.43 -0.66 9.58
N LYS A 153 -5.47 -1.64 10.49
CA LYS A 153 -5.24 -3.05 10.15
C LYS A 153 -6.26 -3.53 9.11
N ARG A 154 -7.55 -3.21 9.29
CA ARG A 154 -8.60 -3.57 8.33
C ARG A 154 -8.37 -2.93 6.96
N SER A 155 -8.01 -1.65 6.91
CA SER A 155 -7.76 -0.97 5.64
C SER A 155 -6.50 -1.49 4.94
N ARG A 156 -5.48 -1.91 5.71
CA ARG A 156 -4.25 -2.49 5.17
C ARG A 156 -4.39 -3.92 4.69
N ARG A 157 -5.32 -4.74 5.20
CA ARG A 157 -5.48 -6.12 4.69
C ARG A 157 -5.75 -6.14 3.18
N PHE A 158 -6.55 -5.20 2.68
CA PHE A 158 -6.76 -5.03 1.24
C PHE A 158 -5.48 -4.64 0.48
N SER A 159 -4.58 -3.84 1.08
CA SER A 159 -3.31 -3.49 0.43
C SER A 159 -2.25 -4.59 0.56
N ASP A 160 -2.21 -5.28 1.70
CA ASP A 160 -1.21 -6.30 2.02
C ASP A 160 -1.50 -7.65 1.34
N GLU A 161 -2.76 -7.92 0.98
CA GLU A 161 -3.12 -9.05 0.10
C GLU A 161 -2.64 -8.80 -1.34
N VAL A 162 -2.69 -7.55 -1.81
CA VAL A 162 -2.16 -7.17 -3.13
C VAL A 162 -0.62 -7.08 -3.12
N ILE A 163 -0.03 -6.71 -1.98
CA ILE A 163 1.40 -6.53 -1.82
C ILE A 163 1.81 -7.19 -0.50
N GLY A 164 2.31 -8.43 -0.55
CA GLY A 164 2.72 -9.25 0.60
C GLY A 164 3.88 -8.70 1.45
N ASN A 165 4.00 -7.38 1.63
CA ASN A 165 5.15 -6.66 2.16
C ASN A 165 4.84 -6.00 3.50
N LYS A 166 4.64 -6.79 4.55
CA LYS A 166 5.11 -6.36 5.87
C LYS A 166 6.65 -6.35 5.79
N PRO A 167 7.33 -5.20 5.91
CA PRO A 167 8.79 -5.14 5.78
C PRO A 167 9.44 -6.02 6.83
N LEU A 168 10.39 -6.86 6.41
CA LEU A 168 11.21 -7.65 7.32
C LEU A 168 12.09 -6.70 8.16
N GLY A 169 12.12 -6.90 9.47
CA GLY A 169 13.20 -6.41 10.32
C GLY A 169 13.18 -4.95 10.79
N ILE A 170 12.28 -4.08 10.33
CA ILE A 170 12.36 -2.64 10.69
C ILE A 170 11.79 -2.33 12.08
N THR A 171 10.83 -3.11 12.60
CA THR A 171 10.05 -2.65 13.77
C THR A 171 10.45 -3.27 15.11
N VAL A 172 11.27 -4.33 15.11
CA VAL A 172 11.62 -5.05 16.34
C VAL A 172 13.06 -5.56 16.25
N GLU A 173 13.87 -5.17 17.26
CA GLU A 173 15.20 -5.71 17.51
C GLU A 173 15.17 -7.25 17.56
N PHE A 174 16.26 -7.90 17.16
CA PHE A 174 16.29 -9.37 17.05
C PHE A 174 15.94 -10.09 18.36
N ASN A 175 16.26 -9.49 19.51
CA ASN A 175 16.05 -10.07 20.84
C ASN A 175 14.59 -10.05 21.30
N ASP A 176 13.77 -9.13 20.80
CA ASP A 176 12.38 -8.95 21.25
C ASP A 176 11.36 -9.68 20.35
N ARG A 177 11.83 -10.55 19.45
CA ARG A 177 10.97 -11.26 18.50
C ARG A 177 10.37 -12.52 19.12
N ASP A 178 9.05 -12.60 19.18
CA ASP A 178 8.38 -13.84 19.56
C ASP A 178 8.72 -14.99 18.61
N LYS A 179 8.77 -16.23 19.13
CA LYS A 179 8.95 -17.46 18.32
C LYS A 179 8.00 -17.52 17.12
N HIS A 180 6.74 -17.12 17.27
CA HIS A 180 5.78 -17.09 16.18
C HIS A 180 6.11 -16.03 15.13
N GLN A 181 6.61 -14.86 15.54
CA GLN A 181 7.06 -13.83 14.61
C GLN A 181 8.29 -14.30 13.82
N LEU A 182 9.23 -14.96 14.49
CA LEU A 182 10.43 -15.53 13.88
C LEU A 182 10.07 -16.62 12.85
N LEU A 183 9.17 -17.54 13.19
CA LEU A 183 8.72 -18.60 12.28
C LEU A 183 8.00 -18.02 11.05
N ASN A 184 7.15 -17.01 11.25
CA ASN A 184 6.47 -16.33 10.13
C ASN A 184 7.46 -15.55 9.24
N GLN A 185 8.49 -14.93 9.82
CA GLN A 185 9.55 -14.25 9.05
C GLN A 185 10.37 -15.24 8.24
N LEU A 186 10.75 -16.37 8.85
CA LEU A 186 11.49 -17.45 8.19
C LEU A 186 10.67 -18.03 7.03
N ASP A 187 9.40 -18.37 7.26
CA ASP A 187 8.50 -18.91 6.24
C ASP A 187 8.28 -17.92 5.08
N ARG A 188 8.14 -16.62 5.38
CA ARG A 188 8.09 -15.57 4.37
C ARG A 188 9.40 -15.44 3.59
N ALA A 189 10.56 -15.46 4.25
CA ALA A 189 11.87 -15.36 3.60
C ALA A 189 12.11 -16.54 2.64
N LYS A 190 11.71 -17.75 3.03
CA LYS A 190 11.77 -18.93 2.14
C LYS A 190 10.92 -18.76 0.89
N ARG A 191 9.67 -18.28 1.05
CA ARG A 191 8.76 -18.01 -0.07
C ARG A 191 9.13 -16.79 -0.90
N ALA A 192 9.92 -15.86 -0.39
CA ALA A 192 10.34 -14.65 -1.09
C ALA A 192 11.40 -14.91 -2.19
N THR A 193 11.92 -16.14 -2.29
CA THR A 193 12.76 -16.53 -3.43
C THR A 193 11.93 -16.59 -4.72
N ALA A 194 12.54 -16.28 -5.86
CA ALA A 194 11.86 -16.32 -7.16
C ALA A 194 11.17 -17.66 -7.46
N SER A 195 11.71 -18.77 -6.92
CA SER A 195 11.14 -20.11 -7.05
C SER A 195 10.17 -20.50 -5.92
N PHE A 196 9.71 -19.55 -5.09
CA PHE A 196 8.84 -19.80 -3.93
C PHE A 196 9.36 -20.89 -2.97
N GLY A 197 10.68 -21.02 -2.82
CA GLY A 197 11.33 -22.03 -1.97
C GLY A 197 11.49 -23.42 -2.61
N LYS A 198 11.09 -23.62 -3.87
CA LYS A 198 11.18 -24.93 -4.56
C LYS A 198 12.59 -25.54 -4.59
N TYR A 199 13.62 -24.72 -4.74
CA TYR A 199 15.02 -25.17 -4.84
C TYR A 199 15.83 -24.99 -3.55
N GLN A 200 15.19 -24.63 -2.43
CA GLN A 200 15.89 -24.55 -1.15
C GLN A 200 15.93 -25.94 -0.53
N PRO A 201 17.12 -26.56 -0.35
CA PRO A 201 17.21 -27.84 0.34
C PRO A 201 16.77 -27.69 1.80
N ASN A 202 16.03 -28.68 2.30
CA ASN A 202 15.70 -28.72 3.72
C ASN A 202 16.96 -28.98 4.55
N LEU A 203 17.15 -28.23 5.63
CA LEU A 203 18.24 -28.49 6.57
C LEU A 203 17.95 -29.80 7.33
N LYS A 204 19.01 -30.56 7.64
CA LYS A 204 18.93 -31.92 8.24
C LYS A 204 18.09 -31.99 9.53
N SER A 205 17.95 -30.89 10.26
CA SER A 205 17.22 -30.79 11.53
C SER A 205 16.01 -29.83 11.49
N GLU A 206 15.52 -29.47 10.30
CA GLU A 206 14.40 -28.56 10.18
C GLU A 206 13.05 -29.27 10.40
N LYS A 207 12.19 -28.68 11.26
CA LYS A 207 10.82 -29.17 11.43
C LYS A 207 10.01 -28.87 10.17
N GLN A 208 9.51 -29.91 9.52
CA GLN A 208 8.54 -29.76 8.44
C GLN A 208 7.28 -29.11 9.01
N GLN A 209 6.89 -27.95 8.49
CA GLN A 209 5.64 -27.33 8.89
C GLN A 209 4.49 -28.12 8.27
N ASN A 210 3.70 -28.81 9.10
CA ASN A 210 2.45 -29.43 8.66
C ASN A 210 1.51 -28.35 8.17
N LYS A 211 1.37 -28.20 6.85
CA LYS A 211 0.34 -27.38 6.22
C LYS A 211 -0.99 -28.12 6.28
N ASN A 212 -1.48 -28.37 7.48
CA ASN A 212 -2.87 -28.76 7.66
C ASN A 212 -3.70 -27.48 7.51
N TYR A 213 -3.94 -27.09 6.26
CA TYR A 213 -5.15 -26.32 6.01
C TYR A 213 -6.29 -27.26 6.40
N THR A 214 -6.91 -27.01 7.56
CA THR A 214 -8.32 -27.38 7.68
C THR A 214 -8.99 -26.60 6.57
N THR A 215 -9.21 -27.23 5.42
CA THR A 215 -10.25 -26.82 4.50
C THR A 215 -11.49 -26.79 5.38
N HIS A 216 -11.85 -25.60 5.84
CA HIS A 216 -13.21 -25.40 6.29
C HIS A 216 -14.03 -25.85 5.09
N LYS A 217 -14.71 -26.99 5.25
CA LYS A 217 -15.78 -27.39 4.35
C LYS A 217 -16.80 -26.27 4.46
N VAL A 218 -16.57 -25.17 3.73
CA VAL A 218 -17.61 -24.20 3.41
C VAL A 218 -18.56 -25.04 2.58
N CYS A 219 -19.61 -25.46 3.26
CA CYS A 219 -20.53 -26.48 2.83
C CYS A 219 -20.98 -26.27 1.39
N GLU A 220 -21.05 -27.38 0.67
CA GLU A 220 -21.70 -27.61 -0.62
C GLU A 220 -23.22 -27.30 -0.62
N ILE A 221 -23.71 -26.31 0.13
CA ILE A 221 -25.16 -26.17 0.34
C ILE A 221 -25.84 -25.13 -0.55
N LEU A 222 -25.18 -24.24 -1.31
CA LEU A 222 -25.93 -23.25 -2.09
C LEU A 222 -25.35 -22.88 -3.46
N LEU A 223 -25.42 -23.80 -4.44
CA LEU A 223 -25.59 -23.42 -5.86
C LEU A 223 -26.17 -24.55 -6.73
N ILE A 224 -27.15 -25.30 -6.19
CA ILE A 224 -28.20 -25.88 -7.05
C ILE A 224 -29.20 -24.75 -7.31
N ILE A 225 -28.87 -23.89 -8.27
CA ILE A 225 -29.84 -23.10 -9.02
C ILE A 225 -29.42 -23.24 -10.49
N TYR A 226 -29.79 -24.39 -11.07
CA TYR A 226 -30.17 -24.52 -12.47
C TYR A 226 -31.70 -24.46 -12.52
#